data_AF-A0A1V5QXU1-F1
#
_entry.id   AF-A0A1V5QXU1-F1
#
_cell.length_a   1.000
_cell.length_b   1.000
_cell.length_c   1.000
_cell.angle_alpha   90.00
_cell.angle_beta   90.00
_cell.angle_gamma   90.00
#
_symmetry.space_group_name_H-M   'P 1'
#
loop_
_entity.id
_entity.type
_entity.pdbx_description
1 polymer ?
#
loop_
_entity_poly.entity_id
_entity_poly.type
_entity_poly.pdbx_seq_one_letter_code
_entity_poly.pdbx_strand_id
1 'polypeptide(L)'
;MEILKGHVSKDHVHLLVSIPPQVTISRMVQKLKGRTSGKLMSEFTHLKKAFWGRHVWARGYFCCSSGNITDEVIAAYIENQNEEDDREFRVEGEDRE
;
A
#
# COMPACT_ATOMS: atom_id res chain seq x y z
N MET A 1 2.20 -10.32 8.68
CA MET A 1 2.27 -9.58 7.41
C MET A 1 3.12 -8.38 7.69
N GLU A 2 4.13 -8.20 6.88
CA GLU A 2 5.13 -7.16 6.98
C GLU A 2 5.13 -6.37 5.68
N ILE A 3 5.28 -5.06 5.77
CA ILE A 3 5.45 -4.20 4.60
C ILE A 3 6.95 -4.09 4.40
N LEU A 4 7.45 -4.66 3.30
CA LEU A 4 8.87 -4.64 2.97
C LEU A 4 9.22 -3.32 2.28
N LYS A 5 8.37 -2.87 1.36
CA LYS A 5 8.48 -1.57 0.68
C LYS A 5 7.11 -1.04 0.29
N GLY A 6 7.03 0.26 0.03
CA GLY A 6 5.84 0.83 -0.57
C GLY A 6 6.05 2.24 -1.12
N HIS A 7 5.16 2.60 -2.02
CA HIS A 7 5.14 3.88 -2.70
C HIS A 7 3.71 4.40 -2.79
N VAL A 8 3.54 5.69 -2.51
CA VAL A 8 2.23 6.35 -2.51
C VAL A 8 2.23 7.35 -3.64
N SER A 9 1.39 7.06 -4.63
CA SER A 9 1.09 7.96 -5.72
C SER A 9 -0.12 8.83 -5.45
N LYS A 10 -0.28 9.86 -6.28
CA LYS A 10 -1.43 10.76 -6.24
C LYS A 10 -2.79 10.04 -6.25
N ASP A 11 -2.92 8.93 -6.98
CA ASP A 11 -4.20 8.23 -7.17
C ASP A 11 -4.16 6.71 -6.86
N HIS A 12 -2.99 6.14 -6.53
CA HIS A 12 -2.84 4.73 -6.18
C HIS A 12 -1.67 4.49 -5.20
N VAL A 13 -1.56 3.27 -4.68
CA VAL A 13 -0.50 2.87 -3.75
C VAL A 13 0.04 1.51 -4.16
N HIS A 14 1.36 1.39 -4.24
CA HIS A 14 2.09 0.15 -4.44
C HIS A 14 2.66 -0.35 -3.11
N LEU A 15 2.50 -1.64 -2.81
CA LEU A 15 3.05 -2.27 -1.61
C LEU A 15 3.71 -3.60 -1.96
N LEU A 16 4.96 -3.77 -1.56
CA LEU A 16 5.63 -5.07 -1.49
C LEU A 16 5.50 -5.59 -0.05
N VAL A 17 4.93 -6.78 0.10
CA VAL A 17 4.52 -7.29 1.41
C VAL A 17 4.88 -8.76 1.57
N SER A 18 5.39 -9.12 2.74
CA SER A 18 5.53 -10.51 3.16
C SER A 18 4.24 -10.97 3.85
N ILE A 19 3.60 -12.00 3.33
CA ILE A 19 2.29 -12.49 3.80
C ILE A 19 2.45 -13.94 4.31
N PRO A 20 2.03 -14.24 5.56
CA PRO A 20 1.99 -15.62 6.03
C PRO A 20 1.04 -16.48 5.18
N PRO A 21 1.38 -17.74 4.85
CA PRO A 21 0.61 -18.56 3.89
C PRO A 21 -0.84 -18.83 4.33
N GLN A 22 -1.14 -18.77 5.62
CA GLN A 22 -2.49 -18.91 6.18
C GLN A 22 -3.38 -17.67 5.98
N VAL A 23 -2.83 -16.55 5.52
CA VAL A 23 -3.57 -15.31 5.30
C VAL A 23 -3.92 -15.18 3.83
N THR A 24 -5.23 -15.12 3.52
CA THR A 24 -5.64 -14.86 2.14
C THR A 24 -5.37 -13.41 1.74
N ILE A 25 -4.89 -13.22 0.52
CA ILE A 25 -4.59 -11.89 -0.04
C ILE A 25 -5.84 -10.99 0.02
N SER A 26 -7.01 -11.51 -0.37
CA SER A 26 -8.27 -10.76 -0.35
C SER A 26 -8.63 -10.23 1.04
N ARG A 27 -8.44 -11.05 2.09
CA ARG A 27 -8.70 -10.65 3.48
C ARG A 27 -7.71 -9.60 3.97
N MET A 28 -6.44 -9.72 3.59
CA MET A 28 -5.43 -8.69 3.88
C MET A 28 -5.81 -7.37 3.22
N VAL A 29 -6.08 -7.36 1.90
CA VAL A 29 -6.41 -6.13 1.16
C VAL A 29 -7.71 -5.49 1.70
N GLN A 30 -8.72 -6.30 2.02
CA GLN A 30 -9.96 -5.80 2.64
C GLN A 30 -9.67 -5.06 3.95
N LYS A 31 -8.84 -5.63 4.83
CA LYS A 31 -8.46 -5.00 6.09
C LYS A 31 -7.63 -3.74 5.87
N LEU A 32 -6.66 -3.77 4.95
CA LEU A 32 -5.79 -2.64 4.64
C LEU A 32 -6.63 -1.45 4.14
N LYS A 33 -7.45 -1.66 3.10
CA LYS A 33 -8.31 -0.62 2.52
C LYS A 33 -9.34 -0.12 3.51
N GLY A 34 -9.97 -1.01 4.28
CA GLY A 34 -10.96 -0.61 5.29
C GLY A 34 -10.38 0.24 6.42
N ARG A 35 -9.24 -0.17 6.99
CA ARG A 35 -8.59 0.56 8.09
C ARG A 35 -8.04 1.91 7.63
N THR A 36 -7.39 1.95 6.47
CA THR A 36 -6.85 3.20 5.91
C THR A 36 -7.97 4.17 5.53
N SER A 37 -9.08 3.70 4.92
CA SER A 37 -10.26 4.54 4.70
C SER A 37 -10.77 5.17 6.00
N GLY A 38 -10.88 4.36 7.07
CA GLY A 38 -11.32 4.84 8.37
C GLY A 38 -10.39 5.91 8.94
N LYS A 39 -9.08 5.65 8.93
CA LYS A 39 -8.04 6.54 9.46
C LYS A 39 -7.96 7.86 8.68
N LEU A 40 -7.94 7.79 7.35
CA LEU A 40 -7.93 8.97 6.48
C LEU A 40 -9.17 9.84 6.71
N MET A 41 -10.35 9.23 6.84
CA MET A 41 -11.59 9.96 7.12
C MET A 41 -11.63 10.59 8.50
N SER A 42 -10.97 10.00 9.51
CA SER A 42 -10.87 10.60 10.84
C SER A 42 -9.87 11.75 10.90
N GLU A 43 -8.72 11.61 10.23
CA GLU A 43 -7.63 12.60 10.28
C GLU A 43 -7.88 13.78 9.34
N PHE A 44 -8.43 13.53 8.16
CA PHE A 44 -8.62 14.53 7.12
C PHE A 44 -10.11 14.76 6.85
N THR A 45 -10.72 15.61 7.68
CA THR A 45 -12.16 15.88 7.63
C THR A 45 -12.64 16.42 6.26
N HIS A 46 -11.77 17.09 5.51
CA HIS A 46 -12.07 17.56 4.15
C HIS A 46 -12.32 16.39 3.17
N LEU A 47 -11.71 15.22 3.38
CA LEU A 47 -11.92 14.03 2.55
C LEU A 47 -13.34 13.48 2.65
N LYS A 48 -14.05 13.73 3.77
CA LYS A 48 -15.45 13.32 3.92
C LYS A 48 -16.37 13.95 2.87
N LYS A 49 -16.04 15.17 2.41
CA LYS A 49 -16.78 15.88 1.36
C LYS A 49 -16.42 15.36 -0.03
N ALA A 50 -15.13 15.09 -0.27
CA ALA A 50 -14.63 14.61 -1.56
C ALA A 50 -15.06 13.16 -1.85
N PHE A 51 -15.04 12.29 -0.84
CA PHE A 51 -15.35 10.86 -0.95
C PHE A 51 -16.68 10.54 -0.28
N TRP A 52 -17.78 11.04 -0.87
CA TRP A 52 -19.12 10.73 -0.41
C TRP A 52 -19.34 9.21 -0.31
N GLY A 53 -19.97 8.74 0.76
CA GLY A 53 -20.18 7.30 0.99
C GLY A 53 -18.94 6.54 1.48
N ARG A 54 -17.84 7.24 1.81
CA ARG A 54 -16.60 6.67 2.36
C ARG A 54 -15.83 5.76 1.38
N HIS A 55 -16.01 5.97 0.08
CA HIS A 55 -15.31 5.23 -0.97
C HIS A 55 -13.95 5.87 -1.30
N VAL A 56 -12.98 5.73 -0.38
CA VAL A 56 -11.61 6.22 -0.62
C VAL A 56 -10.90 5.39 -1.70
N TRP A 57 -11.13 4.09 -1.69
CA TRP A 57 -10.46 3.17 -2.61
C TRP A 57 -11.42 2.63 -3.67
N ALA A 58 -10.89 2.36 -4.87
CA ALA A 58 -11.57 1.58 -5.90
C ALA A 58 -12.02 0.21 -5.36
N ARG A 59 -13.00 -0.45 -5.97
CA ARG A 59 -13.45 -1.78 -5.50
C ARG A 59 -12.38 -2.88 -5.70
N GLY A 60 -11.68 -2.83 -6.83
CA GLY A 60 -10.64 -3.79 -7.19
C GLY A 60 -9.30 -3.56 -6.52
N TYR A 61 -8.39 -4.51 -6.71
CA TYR A 61 -6.97 -4.41 -6.40
C TYR A 61 -6.18 -5.28 -7.37
N PHE A 62 -4.92 -4.92 -7.62
CA PHE A 62 -3.98 -5.77 -8.34
C PHE A 62 -3.09 -6.51 -7.33
N CYS A 63 -2.73 -7.75 -7.64
CA CYS A 63 -1.77 -8.52 -6.87
C CYS A 63 -1.07 -9.53 -7.77
N CYS A 64 0.25 -9.60 -7.65
CA CYS A 64 1.08 -10.63 -8.25
C CYS A 64 2.08 -11.16 -7.20
N SER A 65 2.47 -12.42 -7.33
CA SER A 65 3.61 -12.96 -6.59
C SER A 65 4.91 -12.40 -7.17
N SER A 66 5.92 -12.15 -6.32
CA SER A 66 7.26 -11.76 -6.75
C SER A 66 7.95 -12.84 -7.60
N GLY A 67 7.70 -14.13 -7.33
CA GLY A 67 8.32 -15.23 -8.08
C GLY A 67 9.85 -15.30 -7.87
N ASN A 68 10.59 -15.81 -8.87
CA ASN A 68 12.07 -15.82 -8.86
C ASN A 68 12.70 -14.43 -9.12
N ILE A 69 11.88 -13.39 -9.25
CA ILE A 69 12.36 -12.01 -9.35
C ILE A 69 12.71 -11.60 -7.93
N THR A 70 13.97 -11.21 -7.73
CA THR A 70 14.47 -10.91 -6.39
C THR A 70 13.78 -9.68 -5.82
N ASP A 71 13.68 -9.61 -4.49
CA ASP A 71 13.03 -8.50 -3.81
C ASP A 71 13.68 -7.15 -4.20
N GLU A 72 14.97 -7.14 -4.55
CA GLU A 72 15.70 -5.97 -5.04
C GLU A 72 15.18 -5.45 -6.38
N VAL A 73 14.74 -6.33 -7.29
CA VAL A 73 14.22 -5.91 -8.60
C VAL A 73 12.82 -5.30 -8.46
N ILE A 74 11.98 -5.85 -7.57
CA ILE A 74 10.64 -5.30 -7.31
C ILE A 74 10.75 -4.01 -6.51
N ALA A 75 11.67 -3.96 -5.55
CA ALA A 75 12.07 -2.74 -4.88
C ALA A 75 12.45 -1.64 -5.87
N ALA A 76 13.39 -1.94 -6.78
CA ALA A 76 13.81 -1.01 -7.81
C ALA A 76 12.64 -0.63 -8.74
N TYR A 77 11.74 -1.56 -9.08
CA TYR A 77 10.54 -1.22 -9.86
C TYR A 77 9.66 -0.20 -9.13
N ILE A 78 9.40 -0.41 -7.83
CA ILE A 78 8.60 0.50 -6.99
C ILE A 78 9.28 1.86 -6.86
N GLU A 79 10.59 1.89 -6.62
CA GLU A 79 11.39 3.11 -6.55
C GLU A 79 11.37 3.89 -7.88
N ASN A 80 11.29 3.18 -9.01
CA ASN A 80 11.26 3.77 -10.36
C ASN A 80 9.84 4.06 -10.89
N GLN A 81 8.76 3.83 -10.12
CA GLN A 81 7.40 4.23 -10.50
C GLN A 81 7.15 5.75 -10.39
N ASN A 82 8.18 6.57 -10.24
CA ASN A 82 8.03 8.02 -10.12
C ASN A 82 7.49 8.67 -11.40
N GLU A 83 6.27 9.20 -11.33
CA GLU A 83 5.86 10.38 -12.09
C GLU A 83 6.15 11.63 -11.21
N GLU A 84 7.34 12.22 -11.37
CA GLU A 84 7.84 13.53 -10.87
C GLU A 84 7.53 14.05 -9.43
N ASP A 85 6.63 13.50 -8.61
CA ASP A 85 6.25 14.06 -7.29
C ASP A 85 5.69 13.05 -6.27
N ASP A 86 6.08 11.78 -6.31
CA ASP A 86 5.57 10.76 -5.40
C ASP A 86 6.62 10.32 -4.36
N ARG A 87 6.27 10.44 -3.07
CA ARG A 87 7.18 10.18 -1.94
C ARG A 87 7.21 8.69 -1.57
N GLU A 88 8.37 8.06 -1.72
CA GLU A 88 8.66 6.77 -1.10
C GLU A 88 8.55 6.88 0.44
N PHE A 89 7.84 5.97 1.09
CA PHE A 89 7.72 5.98 2.55
C PHE A 89 8.62 4.92 3.19
N ARG A 90 9.31 5.30 4.28
CA ARG A 90 10.12 4.37 5.07
C ARG A 90 9.28 3.74 6.18
N VAL A 91 9.45 2.43 6.38
CA VAL A 91 8.85 1.69 7.50
C VAL A 91 9.76 1.89 8.71
N GLU A 92 9.27 2.54 9.77
CA GLU A 92 10.05 2.73 11.00
C GLU A 92 10.29 1.38 11.69
N GLY A 93 11.55 0.95 11.84
CA GLY A 93 11.93 -0.21 12.67
C GLY A 93 13.01 -1.16 12.15
N GLU A 94 13.55 -0.97 10.94
CA GLU A 94 14.56 -1.88 10.35
C GLU A 94 16.03 -1.56 10.65
N ASP A 95 16.33 -0.55 11.48
CA ASP A 95 17.70 -0.32 11.96
C ASP A 95 17.91 -0.98 13.34
N ARG A 96 18.13 -2.30 13.33
CA ARG A 96 18.85 -2.97 14.42
C ARG A 96 19.70 -4.10 13.85
N GLU A 97 21.00 -3.80 13.71
CA GLU A 97 22.08 -4.80 13.79
C GLU A 97 21.91 -5.71 15.01
#